data_AF-A0A811G609-F1
#
_entry.id   AF-A0A811G609-F1
#
_cell.length_a   1.000
_cell.length_b   1.000
_cell.length_c   1.000
_cell.angle_alpha   90.00
_cell.angle_beta   90.00
_cell.angle_gamma   90.00
#
_symmetry.space_group_name_H-M   'P 1'
#
loop_
_entity.id
_entity.type
_entity.pdbx_description
1 polymer ?
#
loop_
_entity_poly.entity_id
_entity_poly.type
_entity_poly.pdbx_seq_one_letter_code
_entity_poly.pdbx_strand_id
1 'polypeptide(L)'
;MGFDWVAHARHRRQVIEDRGEWVGLLSEDGVPICDMPPYIRVHAPTTRMSPESFQGDFEIASPQGFVHMCVDELVADGLGKVDAEGRLVPANSSTRFIAVERHGLRKVFRVMFVVASSSDPIAPRVLQVHGTDMLTELGFMPCWSIPGQVGGSFTRAVGDFGSQFSKPRYLARLKMAAVADGFSVQGPADVTIRRLIKESLQATYKAFEVSDHPIQVADTSTGKPSPELIIRPEDRSIWEEISAPAAMAGCVIRCFMWLPEDPQPEGLQLSRPTVVVEVLQQ
;
A
#
# COMPACT_ATOMS: atom_id res chain seq x y z
N MET A 1 -4.25 -18.45 17.77
CA MET A 1 -3.49 -19.36 16.89
C MET A 1 -2.99 -18.52 15.73
N GLY A 2 -1.69 -18.55 15.44
CA GLY A 2 -1.13 -17.80 14.31
C GLY A 2 -1.47 -18.47 12.98
N PHE A 3 -1.45 -17.71 11.89
CA PHE A 3 -1.58 -18.24 10.54
C PHE A 3 -0.37 -19.12 10.19
N ASP A 4 -0.60 -20.29 9.57
CA ASP A 4 0.47 -21.22 9.18
C ASP A 4 1.10 -20.81 7.84
N TRP A 5 2.17 -20.00 7.95
CA TRP A 5 2.90 -19.48 6.81
C TRP A 5 3.65 -20.55 6.00
N VAL A 6 4.11 -21.62 6.67
CA VAL A 6 4.84 -22.72 6.02
C VAL A 6 3.89 -23.52 5.13
N ALA A 7 2.72 -23.87 5.65
CA ALA A 7 1.67 -24.54 4.87
C ALA A 7 1.20 -23.66 3.71
N HIS A 8 0.99 -22.36 3.95
CA HIS A 8 0.57 -21.43 2.91
C HIS A 8 1.64 -21.27 1.81
N ALA A 9 2.94 -21.18 2.16
CA ALA A 9 4.02 -21.12 1.18
C ALA A 9 4.11 -22.39 0.31
N ARG A 10 3.86 -23.56 0.91
CA ARG A 10 3.77 -24.82 0.16
C ARG A 10 2.57 -24.85 -0.79
N HIS A 11 1.40 -24.42 -0.29
CA HIS A 11 0.17 -24.32 -1.08
C HIS A 11 0.35 -23.43 -2.32
N ARG A 12 0.86 -22.21 -2.14
CA ARG A 12 1.11 -21.28 -3.27
C ARG A 12 2.03 -21.89 -4.31
N ARG A 13 3.14 -22.50 -3.87
CA ARG A 13 4.09 -23.17 -4.77
C ARG A 13 3.42 -24.28 -5.58
N GLN A 14 2.62 -25.12 -4.93
CA GLN A 14 1.87 -26.17 -5.60
C GLN A 14 0.88 -25.59 -6.63
N VAL A 15 0.12 -24.54 -6.28
CA VAL A 15 -0.81 -23.90 -7.22
C VAL A 15 -0.09 -23.30 -8.43
N ILE A 16 1.08 -22.69 -8.21
CA ILE A 16 1.92 -22.13 -9.29
C ILE A 16 2.48 -23.25 -10.18
N GLU A 17 2.87 -24.39 -9.61
CA GLU A 17 3.30 -25.57 -10.38
C GLU A 17 2.16 -26.14 -11.23
N ASP A 18 0.94 -26.22 -10.65
CA ASP A 18 -0.22 -26.81 -11.30
C ASP A 18 -0.87 -25.90 -12.36
N ARG A 19 -0.92 -24.58 -12.10
CA ARG A 19 -1.71 -23.60 -12.88
C ARG A 19 -0.88 -22.48 -13.50
N GLY A 20 0.42 -22.41 -13.21
CA GLY A 20 1.34 -21.37 -13.67
C GLY A 20 1.32 -20.08 -12.85
N GLU A 21 0.25 -19.83 -12.10
CA GLU A 21 0.12 -18.68 -11.22
C GLU A 21 -0.86 -18.91 -10.06
N TRP A 22 -0.65 -18.19 -8.96
CA TRP A 22 -1.53 -18.12 -7.81
C TRP A 22 -2.08 -16.70 -7.68
N VAL A 23 -3.40 -16.59 -7.48
CA VAL A 23 -4.05 -15.31 -7.17
C VAL A 23 -4.77 -15.48 -5.83
N GLY A 24 -4.46 -14.61 -4.87
CA GLY A 24 -4.99 -14.70 -3.51
C GLY A 24 -5.51 -13.36 -3.00
N LEU A 25 -6.50 -13.43 -2.10
CA LEU A 25 -7.02 -12.30 -1.36
C LEU A 25 -6.34 -12.23 0.01
N LEU A 26 -5.85 -11.05 0.38
CA LEU A 26 -5.21 -10.77 1.66
C LEU A 26 -6.01 -9.73 2.46
N SER A 27 -5.92 -9.82 3.79
CA SER A 27 -6.48 -8.86 4.75
C SER A 27 -5.72 -7.54 4.76
N GLU A 28 -6.20 -6.57 5.55
CA GLU A 28 -5.52 -5.30 5.80
C GLU A 28 -4.10 -5.45 6.40
N ASP A 29 -3.84 -6.55 7.11
CA ASP A 29 -2.53 -6.92 7.65
C ASP A 29 -1.71 -7.80 6.68
N GLY A 30 -2.17 -8.00 5.44
CA GLY A 30 -1.52 -8.85 4.45
C GLY A 30 -1.62 -10.36 4.75
N VAL A 31 -2.49 -10.77 5.69
CA VAL A 31 -2.71 -12.18 6.00
C VAL A 31 -3.63 -12.80 4.93
N PRO A 32 -3.30 -13.95 4.34
CA PRO A 32 -4.13 -14.60 3.34
C PRO A 32 -5.50 -14.99 3.90
N ILE A 33 -6.55 -14.64 3.18
CA ILE A 33 -7.94 -14.98 3.50
C ILE A 33 -8.38 -16.18 2.69
N CYS A 34 -8.27 -16.09 1.35
CA CYS A 34 -8.65 -17.16 0.45
C CYS A 34 -7.89 -17.07 -0.88
N ASP A 35 -7.83 -18.18 -1.60
CA ASP A 35 -7.50 -18.15 -3.03
C ASP A 35 -8.62 -17.42 -3.78
N MET A 36 -8.27 -16.64 -4.80
CA MET A 36 -9.29 -16.06 -5.67
C MET A 36 -9.88 -17.15 -6.57
N PRO A 37 -11.18 -17.08 -6.90
CA PRO A 37 -11.79 -18.04 -7.81
C PRO A 37 -11.19 -17.90 -9.23
N PRO A 38 -11.46 -18.84 -10.14
CA PRO A 38 -11.00 -18.73 -11.52
C PRO A 38 -11.35 -17.37 -12.12
N TYR A 39 -10.35 -16.73 -12.72
CA TYR A 39 -10.53 -15.45 -13.39
C TYR A 39 -10.84 -15.66 -14.87
N ILE A 40 -11.64 -14.76 -15.42
CA ILE A 40 -11.88 -14.63 -16.87
C ILE A 40 -10.70 -13.88 -17.49
N ARG A 41 -10.25 -12.81 -16.81
CA ARG A 41 -9.15 -11.96 -17.25
C ARG A 41 -8.44 -11.36 -16.05
N VAL A 42 -7.10 -11.38 -16.09
CA VAL A 42 -6.27 -10.63 -15.14
C VAL A 42 -5.29 -9.76 -15.93
N HIS A 43 -5.30 -8.47 -15.62
CA HIS A 43 -4.32 -7.50 -16.06
C HIS A 43 -3.53 -6.99 -14.86
N ALA A 44 -2.32 -7.54 -14.71
CA ALA A 44 -1.34 -7.16 -13.70
C ALA A 44 -0.07 -6.68 -14.43
N PRO A 45 -0.04 -5.41 -14.89
CA PRO A 45 1.07 -4.90 -15.69
C PRO A 45 2.37 -4.81 -14.88
N THR A 46 3.49 -4.55 -15.55
CA THR A 46 4.80 -4.35 -14.92
C THR A 46 5.57 -3.24 -15.63
N THR A 47 5.44 -2.03 -15.12
CA THR A 47 6.15 -0.84 -15.59
C THR A 47 7.03 -0.31 -14.47
N ARG A 48 8.26 0.08 -14.81
CA ARG A 48 9.21 0.64 -13.84
C ARG A 48 8.78 2.06 -13.47
N MET A 49 8.88 2.40 -12.18
CA MET A 49 8.73 3.77 -11.68
C MET A 49 7.38 4.44 -11.99
N SER A 50 6.31 3.65 -12.15
CA SER A 50 4.96 4.15 -12.34
C SER A 50 4.00 3.38 -11.43
N PRO A 51 3.17 4.05 -10.63
CA PRO A 51 2.03 3.41 -10.00
C PRO A 51 1.13 2.81 -11.08
N GLU A 52 0.82 1.52 -10.97
CA GLU A 52 0.01 0.80 -11.95
C GLU A 52 -1.35 0.42 -11.39
N SER A 53 -2.32 0.27 -12.29
CA SER A 53 -3.65 -0.23 -11.97
C SER A 53 -3.77 -1.71 -12.32
N PHE A 54 -4.22 -2.48 -11.33
CA PHE A 54 -4.66 -3.85 -11.50
C PHE A 54 -6.13 -3.89 -11.93
N GLN A 55 -6.46 -4.81 -12.83
CA GLN A 55 -7.84 -5.16 -13.15
C GLN A 55 -7.95 -6.67 -13.24
N GLY A 56 -8.87 -7.27 -12.47
CA GLY A 56 -9.16 -8.70 -12.53
C GLY A 56 -10.66 -8.96 -12.57
N ASP A 57 -11.10 -9.79 -13.50
CA ASP A 57 -12.48 -10.23 -13.66
C ASP A 57 -12.60 -11.68 -13.19
N PHE A 58 -13.39 -11.92 -12.15
CA PHE A 58 -13.46 -13.21 -11.44
C PHE A 58 -14.86 -13.82 -11.52
N GLU A 59 -14.95 -15.12 -11.79
CA GLU A 59 -16.22 -15.85 -11.69
C GLU A 59 -16.51 -16.19 -10.22
N ILE A 60 -17.50 -15.52 -9.63
CA ILE A 60 -17.78 -15.61 -8.19
C ILE A 60 -18.88 -16.60 -7.83
N ALA A 61 -19.57 -17.17 -8.82
CA ALA A 61 -20.63 -18.14 -8.61
C ALA A 61 -20.34 -19.42 -9.38
N SER A 62 -20.43 -20.57 -8.71
CA SER A 62 -20.35 -21.87 -9.37
C SER A 62 -21.61 -22.13 -10.19
N PRO A 63 -21.58 -23.05 -11.18
CA PRO A 63 -22.78 -23.48 -11.90
C PRO A 63 -23.90 -24.02 -11.00
N GLN A 64 -23.56 -24.48 -9.79
CA GLN A 64 -24.50 -24.99 -8.77
C GLN A 64 -25.05 -23.89 -7.85
N GLY A 65 -24.67 -22.62 -8.06
CA GLY A 65 -25.17 -21.47 -7.30
C GLY A 65 -24.42 -21.16 -6.00
N PHE A 66 -23.27 -21.80 -5.75
CA PHE A 66 -22.44 -21.45 -4.59
C PHE A 66 -21.63 -20.18 -4.88
N VAL A 67 -21.76 -19.18 -4.02
CA VAL A 67 -21.01 -17.92 -4.10
C VAL A 67 -19.67 -18.06 -3.37
N HIS A 68 -18.61 -17.57 -3.98
CA HIS A 68 -17.27 -17.60 -3.42
C HIS A 68 -17.13 -16.61 -2.25
N MET A 69 -16.41 -17.00 -1.19
CA MET A 69 -16.26 -16.20 0.04
C MET A 69 -15.54 -14.85 -0.15
N CYS A 70 -14.84 -14.68 -1.28
CA CYS A 70 -14.22 -13.38 -1.61
C CYS A 70 -15.26 -12.27 -1.78
N VAL A 71 -16.52 -12.62 -2.08
CA VAL A 71 -17.62 -11.66 -2.19
C VAL A 71 -17.91 -11.03 -0.83
N ASP A 72 -17.96 -11.83 0.23
CA ASP A 72 -18.23 -11.33 1.59
C ASP A 72 -17.14 -10.36 2.07
N GLU A 73 -15.91 -10.56 1.58
CA GLU A 73 -14.74 -9.74 1.93
C GLU A 73 -14.59 -8.46 1.09
N LEU A 74 -15.01 -8.52 -0.18
CA LEU A 74 -14.79 -7.44 -1.15
C LEU A 74 -16.03 -6.58 -1.38
N VAL A 75 -17.22 -7.18 -1.33
CA VAL A 75 -18.50 -6.51 -1.53
C VAL A 75 -19.03 -6.15 -0.15
N ALA A 76 -18.73 -4.93 0.28
CA ALA A 76 -19.12 -4.45 1.60
C ALA A 76 -20.63 -4.54 1.86
N ASP A 77 -20.99 -4.90 3.09
CA ASP A 77 -22.36 -4.77 3.61
C ASP A 77 -22.80 -3.29 3.58
N GLY A 78 -23.64 -2.93 2.61
CA GLY A 78 -24.23 -1.59 2.51
C GLY A 78 -23.91 -0.78 1.26
N LEU A 79 -23.43 -1.41 0.19
CA LEU A 79 -23.49 -0.80 -1.15
C LEU A 79 -24.94 -0.36 -1.45
N GLY A 80 -25.14 0.95 -1.63
CA GLY A 80 -26.45 1.55 -1.85
C GLY A 80 -27.16 2.06 -0.58
N LYS A 81 -26.54 2.00 0.60
CA LYS A 81 -27.06 2.70 1.78
C LYS A 81 -26.92 4.20 1.56
N VAL A 82 -28.05 4.88 1.51
CA VAL A 82 -28.13 6.34 1.51
C VAL A 82 -28.49 6.84 2.91
N ASP A 83 -27.95 7.99 3.31
CA ASP A 83 -28.39 8.69 4.51
C ASP A 83 -29.83 9.22 4.34
N ALA A 84 -30.38 9.83 5.40
CA ALA A 84 -31.73 10.38 5.37
C ALA A 84 -31.90 11.49 4.30
N GLU A 85 -30.79 12.04 3.81
CA GLU A 85 -30.69 13.06 2.78
C GLU A 85 -30.37 12.49 1.37
N GLY A 86 -30.36 11.16 1.21
CA GLY A 86 -30.16 10.49 -0.08
C GLY A 86 -28.70 10.41 -0.53
N ARG A 87 -27.73 10.74 0.34
CA ARG A 87 -26.30 10.68 0.02
C ARG A 87 -25.77 9.28 0.32
N LEU A 88 -24.95 8.75 -0.57
CA LEU A 88 -24.29 7.47 -0.35
C LEU A 88 -23.44 7.53 0.93
N VAL A 89 -23.71 6.61 1.85
CA VAL A 89 -22.89 6.43 3.05
C VAL A 89 -21.62 5.70 2.62
N PRO A 90 -20.42 6.24 2.93
CA PRO A 90 -19.17 5.54 2.65
C PRO A 90 -19.20 4.17 3.32
N ALA A 91 -19.08 3.11 2.52
CA ALA A 91 -18.83 1.79 3.04
C ALA A 91 -17.40 1.79 3.60
N ASN A 92 -17.26 1.96 4.92
CA ASN A 92 -15.98 1.78 5.62
C ASN A 92 -15.70 0.27 5.71
N SER A 93 -15.39 -0.37 4.58
CA SER A 93 -14.83 -1.71 4.60
C SER A 93 -13.33 -1.63 4.89
N SER A 94 -12.84 -2.64 5.61
CA SER A 94 -11.42 -2.85 5.81
C SER A 94 -10.68 -2.94 4.47
N THR A 95 -9.45 -2.43 4.41
CA THR A 95 -8.63 -2.52 3.20
C THR A 95 -8.34 -3.99 2.88
N ARG A 96 -8.31 -4.35 1.60
CA ARG A 96 -7.96 -5.68 1.11
C ARG A 96 -6.85 -5.57 0.08
N PHE A 97 -6.03 -6.61 -0.05
CA PHE A 97 -5.04 -6.70 -1.10
C PHE A 97 -5.26 -7.94 -1.96
N ILE A 98 -4.94 -7.85 -3.24
CA ILE A 98 -4.84 -9.00 -4.14
C ILE A 98 -3.38 -9.26 -4.44
N ALA A 99 -2.94 -10.48 -4.17
CA ALA A 99 -1.63 -10.97 -4.57
C ALA A 99 -1.75 -11.80 -5.85
N VAL A 100 -0.85 -11.53 -6.80
CA VAL A 100 -0.64 -12.33 -8.00
C VAL A 100 0.79 -12.83 -7.96
N GLU A 101 0.97 -14.14 -7.85
CA GLU A 101 2.28 -14.80 -7.77
C GLU A 101 2.48 -15.72 -8.98
N ARG A 102 3.58 -15.53 -9.68
CA ARG A 102 4.08 -16.35 -10.79
C ARG A 102 5.48 -16.83 -10.42
N HIS A 103 6.04 -17.73 -11.22
CA HIS A 103 7.41 -18.24 -11.03
C HIS A 103 8.42 -17.10 -10.76
N GLY A 104 8.85 -16.99 -9.49
CA GLY A 104 9.84 -16.01 -9.03
C GLY A 104 9.37 -14.55 -8.96
N LEU A 105 8.08 -14.26 -9.18
CA LEU A 105 7.54 -12.90 -9.17
C LEU A 105 6.21 -12.84 -8.44
N ARG A 106 6.16 -12.11 -7.32
CA ARG A 106 4.91 -11.72 -6.66
C ARG A 106 4.66 -10.23 -6.80
N LYS A 107 3.45 -9.88 -7.21
CA LYS A 107 2.91 -8.53 -7.10
C LYS A 107 1.72 -8.53 -6.15
N VAL A 108 1.58 -7.45 -5.41
CA VAL A 108 0.43 -7.23 -4.52
C VAL A 108 -0.16 -5.89 -4.87
N PHE A 109 -1.49 -5.85 -4.93
CA PHE A 109 -2.25 -4.66 -5.30
C PHE A 109 -3.24 -4.35 -4.18
N ARG A 110 -3.32 -3.09 -3.78
CA ARG A 110 -4.37 -2.63 -2.86
C ARG A 110 -5.68 -2.52 -3.62
N VAL A 111 -6.72 -3.16 -3.13
CA VAL A 111 -8.05 -3.07 -3.73
C VAL A 111 -8.60 -1.66 -3.46
N MET A 112 -8.98 -0.96 -4.53
CA MET A 112 -9.54 0.39 -4.47
C MET A 112 -11.06 0.37 -4.52
N PHE A 113 -11.62 -0.42 -5.44
CA PHE A 113 -13.05 -0.64 -5.55
C PHE A 113 -13.33 -1.93 -6.31
N VAL A 114 -14.56 -2.43 -6.16
CA VAL A 114 -15.05 -3.61 -6.86
C VAL A 114 -16.38 -3.32 -7.54
N VAL A 115 -16.61 -3.96 -8.67
CA VAL A 115 -17.85 -3.87 -9.43
C VAL A 115 -18.37 -5.29 -9.61
N ALA A 116 -19.49 -5.59 -8.96
CA ALA A 116 -20.21 -6.83 -9.20
C ALA A 116 -21.10 -6.66 -10.42
N SER A 117 -21.00 -7.57 -11.40
CA SER A 117 -21.80 -7.55 -12.61
C SER A 117 -22.40 -8.93 -12.91
N SER A 118 -23.53 -8.93 -13.63
CA SER A 118 -24.17 -10.14 -14.11
C SER A 118 -25.06 -9.86 -15.30
N SER A 119 -25.17 -10.86 -16.16
CA SER A 119 -26.24 -10.96 -17.16
C SER A 119 -27.53 -11.58 -16.59
N ASP A 120 -27.44 -12.18 -15.40
CA ASP A 120 -28.53 -12.81 -14.66
C ASP A 120 -29.17 -11.78 -13.69
N PRO A 121 -30.48 -11.54 -13.75
CA PRO A 121 -31.17 -10.57 -12.89
C PRO A 121 -31.23 -10.96 -11.41
N ILE A 122 -30.87 -12.20 -11.04
CA ILE A 122 -31.06 -12.73 -9.68
C ILE A 122 -29.79 -12.58 -8.80
N ALA A 123 -28.59 -12.74 -9.36
CA ALA A 123 -27.35 -12.65 -8.58
C ALA A 123 -26.14 -12.22 -9.43
N PRO A 124 -25.19 -11.44 -8.85
CA PRO A 124 -23.92 -11.13 -9.50
C PRO A 124 -23.12 -12.42 -9.76
N ARG A 125 -22.59 -12.60 -10.98
CA ARG A 125 -21.80 -13.79 -11.36
C ARG A 125 -20.33 -13.46 -11.62
N VAL A 126 -20.03 -12.21 -11.94
CA VAL A 126 -18.68 -11.72 -12.20
C VAL A 126 -18.35 -10.61 -11.22
N LEU A 127 -17.18 -10.67 -10.61
CA LEU A 127 -16.62 -9.60 -9.79
C LEU A 127 -15.41 -9.01 -10.49
N GLN A 128 -15.52 -7.74 -10.86
CA GLN A 128 -14.43 -6.97 -11.39
C GLN A 128 -13.75 -6.23 -10.24
N VAL A 129 -12.46 -6.47 -10.05
CA VAL A 129 -11.66 -5.86 -8.98
C VAL A 129 -10.65 -4.91 -9.57
N HIS A 130 -10.64 -3.68 -9.05
CA HIS A 130 -9.65 -2.66 -9.39
C HIS A 130 -8.73 -2.42 -8.20
N GLY A 131 -7.43 -2.40 -8.48
CA GLY A 131 -6.43 -2.12 -7.45
C GLY A 131 -5.27 -1.30 -7.94
N THR A 132 -4.42 -0.87 -7.02
CA THR A 132 -3.21 -0.09 -7.29
C THR A 132 -1.98 -0.79 -6.74
N ASP A 133 -0.84 -0.65 -7.42
CA ASP A 133 0.43 -1.26 -7.01
C ASP A 133 0.95 -0.70 -5.66
N MET A 134 1.80 -1.46 -4.97
CA MET A 134 2.38 -1.12 -3.66
C MET A 134 3.17 0.18 -3.66
N LEU A 135 3.67 0.62 -4.83
CA LEU A 135 4.33 1.93 -4.96
C LEU A 135 3.39 3.08 -4.59
N THR A 136 2.09 2.90 -4.82
CA THR A 136 1.03 3.87 -4.47
C THR A 136 0.94 4.09 -2.96
N GLU A 137 1.38 3.14 -2.14
CA GLU A 137 1.38 3.30 -0.68
C GLU A 137 2.27 4.46 -0.23
N LEU A 138 3.35 4.78 -0.97
CA LEU A 138 4.16 5.98 -0.73
C LEU A 138 3.41 7.28 -1.06
N GLY A 139 2.37 7.23 -1.89
CA GLY A 139 1.48 8.36 -2.15
C GLY A 139 0.55 8.69 -0.98
N PHE A 140 0.28 7.73 -0.09
CA PHE A 140 -0.55 7.96 1.09
C PHE A 140 0.24 8.42 2.32
N MET A 141 1.57 8.37 2.26
CA MET A 141 2.44 8.76 3.37
C MET A 141 2.98 10.19 3.17
N PRO A 142 2.95 11.03 4.21
CA PRO A 142 3.52 12.38 4.15
C PRO A 142 5.05 12.33 4.11
N CYS A 143 5.64 13.22 3.31
CA CYS A 143 7.08 13.44 3.22
C CYS A 143 7.47 14.65 4.07
N TRP A 144 7.73 14.41 5.35
CA TRP A 144 7.95 15.51 6.29
C TRP A 144 9.23 16.29 5.97
N SER A 145 9.10 17.61 5.82
CA SER A 145 10.23 18.54 5.67
C SER A 145 11.09 18.62 6.93
N ILE A 146 10.48 18.40 8.11
CA ILE A 146 11.18 18.40 9.40
C ILE A 146 10.76 17.17 10.23
N PRO A 147 11.17 15.93 9.86
CA PRO A 147 10.73 14.71 10.53
C PRO A 147 10.98 14.70 12.04
N GLY A 148 12.08 15.30 12.50
CA GLY A 148 12.43 15.39 13.93
C GLY A 148 11.47 16.24 14.78
N GLN A 149 10.64 17.09 14.16
CA GLN A 149 9.64 17.92 14.85
C GLN A 149 8.21 17.38 14.71
N VAL A 150 8.06 16.26 14.03
CA VAL A 150 6.83 15.49 13.96
C VAL A 150 6.72 14.72 15.29
N GLY A 151 6.14 15.38 16.27
CA GLY A 151 6.04 14.89 17.63
C GLY A 151 5.14 15.80 18.44
N GLY A 152 3.86 15.47 18.47
CA GLY A 152 2.88 16.16 19.27
C GLY A 152 1.77 15.21 19.64
N SER A 153 1.42 15.16 20.92
CA SER A 153 0.18 14.54 21.36
C SER A 153 -0.98 15.23 20.67
N PHE A 154 -1.89 14.46 20.09
CA PHE A 154 -3.14 15.00 19.57
C PHE A 154 -3.93 15.63 20.72
N THR A 155 -4.13 16.94 20.66
CA THR A 155 -4.88 17.69 21.68
C THR A 155 -6.25 18.07 21.15
N ARG A 156 -7.27 17.99 22.00
CA ARG A 156 -8.63 18.40 21.63
C ARG A 156 -8.68 19.92 21.51
N ALA A 157 -8.90 20.41 20.29
CA ALA A 157 -9.10 21.80 19.96
C ALA A 157 -10.59 22.06 19.66
N VAL A 158 -11.11 23.16 20.21
CA VAL A 158 -12.50 23.61 19.98
C VAL A 158 -12.58 24.77 18.98
N GLY A 159 -11.45 25.22 18.47
CA GLY A 159 -11.33 26.31 17.51
C GLY A 159 -9.87 26.59 17.16
N ASP A 160 -9.68 27.52 16.23
CA ASP A 160 -8.39 28.11 15.86
C ASP A 160 -8.40 29.63 16.09
N PHE A 161 -7.36 30.33 15.63
CA PHE A 161 -7.26 31.80 15.75
C PHE A 161 -8.38 32.55 14.99
N GLY A 162 -9.11 31.90 14.10
CA GLY A 162 -10.16 32.51 13.29
C GLY A 162 -11.58 32.26 13.79
N SER A 163 -11.87 31.08 14.35
CA SER A 163 -13.21 30.75 14.86
C SER A 163 -13.27 29.46 15.69
N GLN A 164 -14.40 29.23 16.37
CA GLN A 164 -14.71 27.91 16.93
C GLN A 164 -15.13 26.93 15.84
N PHE A 165 -14.66 25.69 15.96
CA PHE A 165 -15.12 24.61 15.10
C PHE A 165 -16.52 24.18 15.51
N SER A 166 -17.38 23.88 14.54
CA SER A 166 -18.72 23.31 14.79
C SER A 166 -18.69 21.98 15.55
N LYS A 167 -17.57 21.24 15.45
CA LYS A 167 -17.26 20.06 16.25
C LYS A 167 -15.81 20.12 16.73
N PRO A 168 -15.51 19.78 17.99
CA PRO A 168 -14.14 19.67 18.46
C PRO A 168 -13.33 18.71 17.60
N ARG A 169 -12.06 19.06 17.34
CA ARG A 169 -11.12 18.28 16.53
C ARG A 169 -9.91 17.93 17.38
N TYR A 170 -9.22 16.85 17.05
CA TYR A 170 -7.92 16.55 17.62
C TYR A 170 -6.84 17.09 16.69
N LEU A 171 -6.01 18.01 17.18
CA LEU A 171 -4.96 18.66 16.42
C LEU A 171 -3.60 18.41 17.09
N ALA A 172 -2.59 18.12 16.27
CA ALA A 172 -1.19 18.11 16.66
C ALA A 172 -0.52 19.36 16.09
N ARG A 173 0.37 19.99 16.88
CA ARG A 173 1.18 21.10 16.39
C ARG A 173 2.34 20.54 15.60
N LEU A 174 2.44 20.93 14.34
CA LEU A 174 3.52 20.55 13.44
C LEU A 174 4.19 21.82 12.93
N LYS A 175 5.51 21.77 12.79
CA LYS A 175 6.27 22.84 12.16
C LYS A 175 6.56 22.43 10.72
N MET A 176 6.07 23.24 9.79
CA MET A 176 6.38 23.11 8.37
C MET A 176 7.54 24.04 8.03
N ALA A 177 8.38 23.63 7.09
CA ALA A 177 9.47 24.49 6.60
C ALA A 177 8.88 25.71 5.86
N ALA A 178 9.10 26.92 6.41
CA ALA A 178 8.65 28.18 5.80
C ALA A 178 9.73 28.87 4.95
N VAL A 179 11.00 28.46 5.09
CA VAL A 179 12.16 29.02 4.38
C VAL A 179 13.06 27.86 3.93
N ALA A 180 13.67 27.98 2.76
CA ALA A 180 14.44 26.90 2.13
C ALA A 180 15.75 26.51 2.86
N ASP A 181 16.29 27.41 3.69
CA ASP A 181 17.62 27.25 4.26
C ASP A 181 17.58 26.35 5.52
N GLY A 182 18.32 25.24 5.49
CA GLY A 182 18.45 24.28 6.61
C GLY A 182 17.61 23.01 6.55
N PHE A 183 16.73 22.83 5.55
CA PHE A 183 15.86 21.64 5.42
C PHE A 183 16.12 20.79 4.17
N SER A 184 17.16 21.11 3.40
CA SER A 184 17.55 20.32 2.24
C SER A 184 18.32 19.07 2.69
N VAL A 185 17.95 17.91 2.16
CA VAL A 185 18.72 16.67 2.33
C VAL A 185 19.63 16.49 1.12
N GLN A 186 20.93 16.31 1.40
CA GLN A 186 21.98 16.16 0.39
C GLN A 186 22.78 14.87 0.60
N GLY A 187 23.29 14.32 -0.50
CA GLY A 187 24.23 13.21 -0.57
C GLY A 187 24.03 12.36 -1.83
N PRO A 188 24.66 11.17 -1.92
CA PRO A 188 24.43 10.21 -3.00
C PRO A 188 22.94 9.88 -3.14
N ALA A 189 22.41 9.89 -4.37
CA ALA A 189 20.97 9.89 -4.63
C ALA A 189 20.20 8.73 -3.97
N ASP A 190 20.69 7.50 -4.11
CA ASP A 190 20.05 6.30 -3.55
C ASP A 190 20.02 6.33 -2.01
N VAL A 191 21.11 6.79 -1.38
CA VAL A 191 21.22 6.95 0.07
C VAL A 191 20.32 8.08 0.56
N THR A 192 20.31 9.22 -0.13
CA THR A 192 19.53 10.41 0.22
C THR A 192 18.03 10.14 0.13
N ILE A 193 17.57 9.51 -0.96
CA ILE A 193 16.17 9.12 -1.15
C ILE A 193 15.77 8.10 -0.08
N ARG A 194 16.58 7.06 0.13
CA ARG A 194 16.30 6.03 1.16
C ARG A 194 16.19 6.64 2.56
N ARG A 195 17.10 7.54 2.92
CA ARG A 195 17.08 8.26 4.20
C ARG A 195 15.81 9.08 4.34
N LEU A 196 15.44 9.86 3.32
CA LEU A 196 14.25 10.71 3.34
C LEU A 196 12.97 9.89 3.57
N ILE A 197 12.82 8.75 2.87
CA ILE A 197 11.67 7.84 3.06
C ILE A 197 11.69 7.27 4.49
N LYS A 198 12.84 6.77 4.97
CA LYS A 198 12.97 6.19 6.31
C LYS A 198 12.58 7.19 7.41
N GLU A 199 13.14 8.39 7.36
CA GLU A 199 12.88 9.43 8.36
C GLU A 199 11.43 9.89 8.33
N SER A 200 10.83 10.05 7.14
CA SER A 200 9.43 10.45 7.00
C SER A 200 8.46 9.40 7.53
N LEU A 201 8.70 8.12 7.24
CA LEU A 201 7.90 7.02 7.77
C LEU A 201 8.03 6.90 9.29
N GLN A 202 9.26 6.97 9.83
CA GLN A 202 9.49 6.92 11.28
C GLN A 202 8.82 8.08 12.03
N ALA A 203 8.89 9.29 11.47
CA ALA A 203 8.19 10.46 11.99
C ALA A 203 6.68 10.24 12.03
N THR A 204 6.11 9.71 10.94
CA THR A 204 4.68 9.37 10.85
C THR A 204 4.30 8.35 11.91
N TYR A 205 5.01 7.23 12.01
CA TYR A 205 4.71 6.19 13.00
C TYR A 205 4.81 6.69 14.43
N LYS A 206 5.80 7.54 14.72
CA LYS A 206 5.94 8.17 16.03
C LYS A 206 4.77 9.10 16.37
N ALA A 207 4.31 9.92 15.41
CA ALA A 207 3.20 10.84 15.65
C ALA A 207 1.85 10.14 15.85
N PHE A 208 1.63 9.02 15.17
CA PHE A 208 0.39 8.24 15.26
C PHE A 208 0.49 7.05 16.23
N GLU A 209 1.59 6.94 16.99
CA GLU A 209 1.85 5.86 17.95
C GLU A 209 1.70 4.45 17.33
N VAL A 210 2.07 4.31 16.05
CA VAL A 210 2.01 3.05 15.32
C VAL A 210 3.24 2.23 15.65
N SER A 211 3.08 1.21 16.50
CA SER A 211 4.15 0.26 16.80
C SER A 211 4.37 -0.78 15.69
N ASP A 212 3.38 -0.94 14.80
CA ASP A 212 3.38 -2.01 13.79
C ASP A 212 4.17 -1.69 12.51
N HIS A 213 4.43 -0.44 12.11
CA HIS A 213 5.21 -0.12 10.89
C HIS A 213 4.87 -0.98 9.64
N PRO A 214 3.71 -0.72 8.99
CA PRO A 214 3.25 -1.48 7.82
C PRO A 214 4.14 -1.31 6.58
N ILE A 215 4.85 -0.18 6.48
CA ILE A 215 5.81 0.10 5.40
C ILE A 215 7.21 0.25 6.01
N GLN A 216 8.17 -0.52 5.53
CA GLN A 216 9.57 -0.47 5.97
C GLN A 216 10.51 -0.36 4.79
N VAL A 217 11.64 0.30 4.98
CA VAL A 217 12.62 0.55 3.93
C VAL A 217 13.83 -0.35 4.16
N ALA A 218 14.14 -1.20 3.19
CA ALA A 218 15.31 -2.07 3.25
C ALA A 218 16.61 -1.28 3.02
N ASP A 219 17.75 -1.84 3.42
CA ASP A 219 19.09 -1.31 3.17
C ASP A 219 19.72 -1.82 1.87
N THR A 220 18.95 -2.57 1.06
CA THR A 220 19.38 -3.15 -0.22
C THR A 220 20.12 -2.13 -1.08
N SER A 221 21.39 -2.40 -1.39
CA SER A 221 22.23 -1.57 -2.27
C SER A 221 22.69 -2.36 -3.50
N THR A 222 22.76 -1.69 -4.65
CA THR A 222 23.35 -2.29 -5.86
C THR A 222 24.88 -2.15 -5.91
N GLY A 223 25.48 -1.43 -4.96
CA GLY A 223 26.91 -1.12 -4.94
C GLY A 223 27.39 -0.15 -6.03
N LYS A 224 26.47 0.34 -6.87
CA LYS A 224 26.78 1.30 -7.94
C LYS A 224 26.85 2.72 -7.36
N PRO A 225 27.82 3.55 -7.79
CA PRO A 225 27.86 4.94 -7.38
C PRO A 225 26.65 5.70 -7.94
N SER A 226 26.04 6.54 -7.11
CA SER A 226 24.91 7.40 -7.48
C SER A 226 25.37 8.87 -7.52
N PRO A 227 24.75 9.71 -8.36
CA PRO A 227 25.07 11.14 -8.41
C PRO A 227 24.68 11.83 -7.10
N GLU A 228 25.33 12.96 -6.81
CA GLU A 228 24.93 13.84 -5.71
C GLU A 228 23.54 14.44 -6.01
N LEU A 229 22.63 14.32 -5.04
CA LEU A 229 21.27 14.80 -5.13
C LEU A 229 20.94 15.68 -3.93
N ILE A 230 20.25 16.78 -4.19
CA ILE A 230 19.69 17.66 -3.17
C ILE A 230 18.18 17.63 -3.32
N ILE A 231 17.47 17.17 -2.28
CA ILE A 231 16.00 17.17 -2.23
C ILE A 231 15.55 18.19 -1.19
N ARG A 232 14.49 18.92 -1.54
CA ARG A 232 13.82 19.88 -0.66
C ARG A 232 12.39 19.41 -0.46
N PRO A 233 12.07 18.70 0.64
CA PRO A 233 10.72 18.22 0.86
C PRO A 233 9.78 19.40 1.14
N GLU A 234 8.61 19.41 0.50
CA GLU A 234 7.57 20.44 0.64
C GLU A 234 6.34 19.91 1.40
N ASP A 235 6.50 18.89 2.23
CA ASP A 235 5.42 18.24 2.99
C ASP A 235 4.31 17.62 2.10
N ARG A 236 4.62 17.29 0.84
CA ARG A 236 3.74 16.52 -0.05
C ARG A 236 3.81 15.03 0.26
N SER A 237 3.20 14.18 -0.57
CA SER A 237 3.37 12.74 -0.41
C SER A 237 4.81 12.30 -0.70
N ILE A 238 5.26 11.22 -0.06
CA ILE A 238 6.61 10.67 -0.27
C ILE A 238 6.83 10.42 -1.77
N TRP A 239 5.88 9.82 -2.46
CA TRP A 239 6.01 9.53 -3.89
C TRP A 239 6.16 10.79 -4.77
N GLU A 240 5.36 11.83 -4.50
CA GLU A 240 5.42 13.08 -5.28
C GLU A 240 6.78 13.79 -5.12
N GLU A 241 7.35 13.76 -3.91
CA GLU A 241 8.64 14.39 -3.63
C GLU A 241 9.81 13.66 -4.28
N ILE A 242 9.78 12.31 -4.31
CA ILE A 242 10.96 11.52 -4.71
C ILE A 242 10.91 11.03 -6.15
N SER A 243 9.74 10.94 -6.78
CA SER A 243 9.60 10.31 -8.11
C SER A 243 10.45 10.99 -9.18
N ALA A 244 10.36 12.31 -9.33
CA ALA A 244 11.15 13.06 -10.30
C ALA A 244 12.65 13.10 -9.96
N PRO A 245 13.08 13.39 -8.72
CA PRO A 245 14.49 13.29 -8.32
C PRO A 245 15.10 11.89 -8.55
N ALA A 246 14.36 10.82 -8.23
CA ALA A 246 14.80 9.45 -8.44
C ALA A 246 15.01 9.14 -9.92
N ALA A 247 14.04 9.51 -10.77
CA ALA A 247 14.14 9.31 -12.21
C ALA A 247 15.34 10.06 -12.82
N MET A 248 15.55 11.32 -12.41
CA MET A 248 16.68 12.14 -12.88
C MET A 248 18.04 11.60 -12.43
N ALA A 249 18.11 10.98 -11.25
CA ALA A 249 19.34 10.39 -10.71
C ALA A 249 19.60 8.94 -11.20
N GLY A 250 18.68 8.34 -11.97
CA GLY A 250 18.78 6.94 -12.38
C GLY A 250 18.52 5.94 -11.25
N CYS A 251 17.82 6.35 -10.20
CA CYS A 251 17.38 5.49 -9.11
C CYS A 251 16.03 4.85 -9.44
N VAL A 252 15.89 3.55 -9.14
CA VAL A 252 14.62 2.84 -9.17
C VAL A 252 14.13 2.60 -7.76
N ILE A 253 12.90 3.03 -7.49
CA ILE A 253 12.17 2.75 -6.27
C ILE A 253 11.30 1.52 -6.54
N ARG A 254 11.50 0.48 -5.75
CA ARG A 254 10.73 -0.77 -5.81
C ARG A 254 9.95 -0.91 -4.50
N CYS A 255 8.64 -1.11 -4.61
CA CYS A 255 7.77 -1.41 -3.47
C CYS A 255 7.12 -2.77 -3.70
N PHE A 256 7.18 -3.65 -2.70
CA PHE A 256 6.55 -4.97 -2.76
C PHE A 256 6.12 -5.39 -1.36
N MET A 257 5.05 -6.18 -1.25
CA MET A 257 4.69 -6.80 0.03
C MET A 257 5.55 -8.03 0.24
N TRP A 258 6.30 -8.07 1.33
CA TRP A 258 6.99 -9.27 1.85
C TRP A 258 6.00 -10.10 2.66
N LEU A 259 6.05 -11.43 2.52
CA LEU A 259 5.29 -12.37 3.34
C LEU A 259 6.26 -13.25 4.13
N PRO A 260 5.88 -13.75 5.32
CA PRO A 260 6.68 -14.76 6.01
C PRO A 260 6.96 -15.98 5.13
N GLU A 261 8.15 -16.57 5.34
CA GLU A 261 8.80 -17.59 4.49
C GLU A 261 9.47 -17.08 3.22
N ASP A 262 9.35 -15.80 2.87
CA ASP A 262 10.16 -15.21 1.79
C ASP A 262 11.57 -14.86 2.28
N PRO A 263 12.56 -14.76 1.36
CA PRO A 263 13.88 -14.23 1.69
C PRO A 263 13.79 -12.87 2.40
N GLN A 264 14.50 -12.73 3.51
CA GLN A 264 14.52 -11.48 4.28
C GLN A 264 15.14 -10.35 3.44
N PRO A 265 14.51 -9.17 3.36
CA PRO A 265 15.13 -8.01 2.76
C PRO A 265 16.38 -7.59 3.53
N GLU A 266 17.37 -7.03 2.84
CA GLU A 266 18.62 -6.59 3.45
C GLU A 266 18.37 -5.51 4.51
N GLY A 267 18.99 -5.65 5.68
CA GLY A 267 18.85 -4.69 6.80
C GLY A 267 17.54 -4.79 7.59
N LEU A 268 16.62 -5.70 7.22
CA LEU A 268 15.35 -5.89 7.93
C LEU A 268 15.26 -7.30 8.55
N GLN A 269 14.48 -7.40 9.63
CA GLN A 269 14.09 -8.66 10.25
C GLN A 269 12.58 -8.68 10.42
N LEU A 270 11.88 -9.18 9.40
CA LEU A 270 10.43 -9.16 9.33
C LEU A 270 9.84 -10.48 9.85
N SER A 271 8.73 -10.39 10.57
CA SER A 271 8.02 -11.56 11.14
C SER A 271 6.55 -11.62 10.73
N ARG A 272 6.04 -10.59 10.08
CA ARG A 272 4.66 -10.43 9.59
C ARG A 272 4.69 -9.80 8.20
N PRO A 273 3.60 -9.89 7.42
CA PRO A 273 3.51 -9.21 6.14
C PRO A 273 3.85 -7.72 6.28
N THR A 274 4.64 -7.20 5.35
CA THR A 274 5.10 -5.80 5.42
C THR A 274 5.38 -5.30 4.01
N VAL A 275 4.97 -4.07 3.71
CA VAL A 275 5.36 -3.42 2.45
C VAL A 275 6.81 -2.97 2.57
N VAL A 276 7.66 -3.52 1.73
CA VAL A 276 9.09 -3.23 1.68
C VAL A 276 9.39 -2.28 0.54
N VAL A 277 10.12 -1.22 0.88
CA VAL A 277 10.60 -0.21 -0.06
C VAL A 277 12.10 -0.39 -0.25
N GLU A 278 12.53 -0.43 -1.50
CA GLU A 278 13.94 -0.46 -1.89
C GLU A 278 14.25 0.70 -2.84
N VAL A 279 15.45 1.25 -2.69
CA VAL A 279 15.98 2.28 -3.58
C VAL A 279 17.24 1.72 -4.22
N LEU A 280 17.21 1.53 -5.53
CA LEU A 280 18.23 0.80 -6.28
C LEU A 280 18.84 1.70 -7.34
N GLN A 281 20.14 1.95 -7.27
CA GLN A 281 20.87 2.67 -8.31
C GLN A 281 21.04 1.79 -9.55
N GLN A 282 20.73 2.31 -10.74
CA GLN A 282 20.99 1.64 -12.03
C GLN A 282 22.39 1.93 -12.57
#